data_AF-A0A2T4AJJ9-F1
#
_entry.id   AF-A0A2T4AJJ9-F1
#
_cell.length_a   1.000
_cell.length_b   1.000
_cell.length_c   1.000
_cell.angle_alpha   90.00
_cell.angle_beta   90.00
_cell.angle_gamma   90.00
#
_symmetry.space_group_name_H-M   'P 1'
#
loop_
_entity.id
_entity.type
_entity.pdbx_description
1 polymer ?
#
loop_
_entity_poly.entity_id
_entity_poly.type
_entity_poly.pdbx_seq_one_letter_code
_entity_poly.pdbx_strand_id
1 'polypeptide(L)'
;MANNHEDTVAELHEEFNERVPHGETRDLAGGFIASDPDEKKDFSSSPESAEEGNTADGEEPNDFEKRTLRRVGENLPASAFLIAIVELMERFTYYGASGLFQNYISNDKSDTTDAPGLGMGGQAATGLNLFFQWFCYVTPILGAIISDQYLGKYKAIMLFCGVYWVGLVILWTTSLPAAHAANAGLPGYIVAIIIIGFGTGGIKSNIAPLIADQYQRRTMAIRTEKSGERIIIDPAITYQRIYMIFYWCINLGSLSLIATPFMEKYCGFWTAFLMCFLMFNVGIFILVIRRKSYIIHPPQGSIITDAFKALGMMIASRNMDAAKPSWRAAHGKTKPVVWNDHFVEELKRAIRACKVFVFYPIFWVGYGQFSTNFVTQAGQMNGHGMPNDFMQNFDSISILIFTPLLEMLVYPALRKAGIKIRPIARITLGFVWISMCLGYAAIVQHLIYNAGPCYKSPLECDAANVDGKTLPNNVHIAVQAPAYVFVGLAEIFISVTGLEYAYTKAPPSMKSFVQSLYLFTNAFGSAISEALVSVSKDPEFIWMYTGVAGASIVTAFVFFALFHHYDKIEDESFELDREAPVLPPTKEVEAEADAN
;
A
#
# COMPACT_ATOMS: atom_id res chain seq x y z
N MET A 1 -4.29 -3.92 -1.14
CA MET A 1 -4.93 -2.83 -1.86
C MET A 1 -4.89 -1.56 -1.02
N ALA A 2 -3.86 -1.41 -0.16
CA ALA A 2 -3.31 -0.12 0.21
C ALA A 2 -2.47 0.48 -0.95
N ASN A 3 -2.74 0.02 -2.18
CA ASN A 3 -1.77 -0.02 -3.27
C ASN A 3 -2.37 0.43 -4.60
N ASN A 4 -3.68 0.67 -4.65
CA ASN A 4 -4.25 1.37 -5.80
C ASN A 4 -3.93 2.88 -5.75
N HIS A 5 -3.38 3.37 -4.64
CA HIS A 5 -3.19 4.80 -4.38
C HIS A 5 -1.79 5.32 -4.62
N GLU A 6 -0.79 4.46 -4.57
CA GLU A 6 0.59 4.85 -4.89
C GLU A 6 0.83 4.80 -6.41
N ASP A 7 0.17 3.88 -7.13
CA ASP A 7 0.38 3.63 -8.56
C ASP A 7 -0.09 4.77 -9.44
N THR A 8 -1.28 5.30 -9.19
CA THR A 8 -1.81 6.41 -9.99
C THR A 8 -1.18 7.75 -9.61
N VAL A 9 -0.48 7.78 -8.47
CA VAL A 9 0.31 8.93 -8.03
C VAL A 9 1.65 8.90 -8.73
N ALA A 10 2.35 7.78 -8.72
CA ALA A 10 3.63 7.57 -9.41
C ALA A 10 3.52 7.69 -10.93
N GLU A 11 2.52 7.05 -11.55
CA GLU A 11 2.28 7.07 -13.00
C GLU A 11 1.98 8.50 -13.48
N LEU A 12 1.21 9.27 -12.70
CA LEU A 12 1.03 10.68 -13.02
C LEU A 12 2.20 11.57 -12.64
N HIS A 13 3.01 11.28 -11.63
CA HIS A 13 4.23 12.05 -11.38
C HIS A 13 5.25 11.89 -12.51
N GLU A 14 5.31 10.71 -13.14
CA GLU A 14 6.15 10.44 -14.30
C GLU A 14 5.56 11.07 -15.58
N GLU A 15 4.24 10.96 -15.80
CA GLU A 15 3.54 11.59 -16.93
C GLU A 15 3.50 13.14 -16.83
N PHE A 16 3.44 13.71 -15.63
CA PHE A 16 3.53 15.15 -15.37
C PHE A 16 4.91 15.72 -15.70
N ASN A 17 5.96 14.95 -15.42
CA ASN A 17 7.33 15.42 -15.60
C ASN A 17 7.78 15.43 -17.06
N GLU A 18 7.11 14.68 -17.93
CA GLU A 18 7.34 14.73 -19.37
C GLU A 18 6.46 15.79 -20.08
N ARG A 19 5.51 16.44 -19.39
CA ARG A 19 4.46 17.26 -20.04
C ARG A 19 4.25 18.69 -19.50
N VAL A 20 5.05 19.19 -18.56
CA VAL A 20 4.84 20.54 -17.98
C VAL A 20 5.97 21.54 -18.36
N PRO A 21 5.62 22.72 -18.92
CA PRO A 21 6.56 23.83 -19.10
C PRO A 21 7.00 24.41 -17.74
N HIS A 22 8.25 24.86 -17.61
CA HIS A 22 8.80 25.43 -16.38
C HIS A 22 8.01 26.65 -15.87
N GLY A 23 7.54 26.62 -14.61
CA GLY A 23 7.29 27.86 -13.84
C GLY A 23 5.97 28.04 -13.05
N GLU A 24 5.35 27.03 -12.43
CA GLU A 24 4.10 27.23 -11.66
C GLU A 24 4.09 26.61 -10.23
N THR A 25 3.31 27.22 -9.34
CA THR A 25 3.12 26.90 -7.92
C THR A 25 2.22 25.70 -7.66
N ARG A 26 2.64 24.82 -6.74
CA ARG A 26 1.93 23.59 -6.35
C ARG A 26 1.23 23.76 -4.98
N ASP A 27 0.12 23.06 -4.76
CA ASP A 27 -0.52 22.88 -3.46
C ASP A 27 0.23 21.85 -2.62
N LEU A 28 -0.19 21.75 -1.35
CA LEU A 28 0.35 20.79 -0.37
C LEU A 28 0.15 19.32 -0.77
N ALA A 29 -0.67 19.04 -1.79
CA ALA A 29 -0.91 17.73 -2.38
C ALA A 29 -0.33 17.64 -3.82
N GLY A 30 0.63 18.50 -4.18
CA GLY A 30 1.31 18.46 -5.47
C GLY A 30 0.46 18.90 -6.69
N GLY A 31 -0.80 19.29 -6.49
CA GLY A 31 -1.68 19.81 -7.52
C GLY A 31 -1.36 21.26 -7.88
N PHE A 32 -1.55 21.67 -9.13
CA PHE A 32 -1.24 23.04 -9.56
C PHE A 32 -2.22 24.03 -8.94
N ILE A 33 -1.70 25.05 -8.23
CA ILE A 33 -2.47 26.20 -7.75
C ILE A 33 -2.27 27.32 -8.75
N ALA A 34 -3.38 27.91 -9.19
CA ALA A 34 -3.40 29.13 -9.97
C ALA A 34 -2.53 30.23 -9.32
N SER A 35 -1.53 30.72 -10.05
CA SER A 35 -0.92 32.02 -9.76
C SER A 35 -1.75 33.13 -10.39
N ASP A 36 -1.87 34.25 -9.67
CA ASP A 36 -2.61 35.47 -10.08
C ASP A 36 -2.22 35.96 -11.49
N PRO A 37 -3.14 36.61 -12.22
CA PRO A 37 -2.99 36.89 -13.64
C PRO A 37 -2.27 38.22 -13.88
N ASP A 38 -0.94 38.20 -13.88
CA ASP A 38 -0.15 39.35 -14.36
C ASP A 38 1.08 38.90 -15.15
N GLU A 39 0.86 38.26 -16.30
CA GLU A 39 1.84 38.30 -17.38
C GLU A 39 1.15 38.18 -18.75
N LYS A 40 0.76 39.34 -19.30
CA LYS A 40 0.39 39.45 -20.72
C LYS A 40 1.63 39.21 -21.58
N LYS A 41 1.62 38.14 -22.38
CA LYS A 41 2.43 38.08 -23.60
C LYS A 41 1.52 38.14 -24.81
N ASP A 42 1.52 39.30 -25.46
CA ASP A 42 1.03 39.50 -26.81
C ASP A 42 1.81 38.59 -27.77
N PHE A 43 1.10 37.84 -28.63
CA PHE A 43 1.67 37.40 -29.90
C PHE A 43 0.66 37.55 -31.03
N SER A 44 1.01 38.44 -31.95
CA SER A 44 0.29 38.76 -33.18
C SER A 44 0.33 37.61 -34.18
N SER A 45 -0.80 37.46 -34.86
CA SER A 45 -1.15 36.59 -35.99
C SER A 45 -0.11 36.44 -37.11
N SER A 46 0.02 35.22 -37.65
CA SER A 46 0.22 34.95 -39.09
C SER A 46 -0.30 33.55 -39.44
N PRO A 47 -0.82 33.31 -40.66
CA PRO A 47 -1.81 32.27 -40.92
C PRO A 47 -1.25 31.11 -41.77
N GLU A 48 -1.42 29.85 -41.34
CA GLU A 48 -1.41 28.71 -42.27
C GLU A 48 -1.98 27.40 -41.68
N SER A 49 -3.03 26.90 -42.34
CA SER A 49 -3.54 25.51 -42.37
C SER A 49 -4.46 24.97 -41.25
N ALA A 50 -5.76 25.24 -41.42
CA ALA A 50 -6.88 24.27 -41.43
C ALA A 50 -7.14 23.27 -40.28
N GLU A 51 -6.47 23.35 -39.13
CA GLU A 51 -6.86 22.63 -37.88
C GLU A 51 -7.33 23.56 -36.74
N GLU A 52 -7.49 24.86 -37.01
CA GLU A 52 -7.69 25.93 -36.02
C GLU A 52 -9.16 26.24 -35.69
N GLY A 53 -10.01 25.21 -35.57
CA GLY A 53 -11.31 25.38 -34.94
C GLY A 53 -11.17 25.32 -33.42
N ASN A 54 -11.59 26.35 -32.69
CA ASN A 54 -11.73 26.26 -31.23
C ASN A 54 -12.81 25.21 -30.91
N THR A 55 -12.41 24.09 -30.31
CA THR A 55 -13.33 23.00 -29.95
C THR A 55 -14.32 23.45 -28.87
N ALA A 56 -15.57 23.02 -28.96
CA ALA A 56 -16.60 23.48 -28.03
C ALA A 56 -16.33 22.98 -26.60
N ASP A 57 -16.80 23.73 -25.60
CA ASP A 57 -16.73 23.30 -24.21
C ASP A 57 -17.41 21.92 -24.03
N GLY A 58 -16.69 20.96 -23.47
CA GLY A 58 -17.13 19.57 -23.30
C GLY A 58 -16.65 18.58 -24.36
N GLU A 59 -16.12 19.04 -25.48
CA GLU A 59 -15.57 18.19 -26.55
C GLU A 59 -14.07 17.91 -26.36
N GLU A 60 -13.57 16.87 -27.03
CA GLU A 60 -12.15 16.50 -26.96
C GLU A 60 -11.26 17.57 -27.60
N PRO A 61 -10.16 17.97 -26.94
CA PRO A 61 -9.27 19.02 -27.44
C PRO A 61 -8.58 18.59 -28.74
N ASN A 62 -8.42 19.53 -29.67
CA ASN A 62 -7.65 19.30 -30.90
C ASN A 62 -6.15 19.22 -30.61
N ASP A 63 -5.35 18.67 -31.52
CA ASP A 63 -3.92 18.47 -31.27
C ASP A 63 -3.12 19.77 -31.07
N PHE A 64 -3.59 20.88 -31.65
CA PHE A 64 -3.09 22.22 -31.35
C PHE A 64 -3.39 22.65 -29.92
N GLU A 65 -4.62 22.44 -29.45
CA GLU A 65 -5.08 22.77 -28.10
C GLU A 65 -4.37 21.91 -27.05
N LYS A 66 -4.16 20.62 -27.31
CA LYS A 66 -3.41 19.70 -26.43
C LYS A 66 -1.97 20.14 -26.17
N ARG A 67 -1.39 20.95 -27.06
CA ARG A 67 -0.02 21.48 -26.98
C ARG A 67 0.04 22.90 -26.40
N THR A 68 -1.04 23.67 -26.50
CA THR A 68 -1.04 25.10 -26.17
C THR A 68 -1.82 25.43 -24.89
N LEU A 69 -2.88 24.68 -24.58
CA LEU A 69 -3.75 24.96 -23.44
C LEU A 69 -3.26 24.28 -22.16
N ARG A 70 -3.44 24.97 -21.03
CA ARG A 70 -3.13 24.43 -19.70
C ARG A 70 -4.07 23.28 -19.36
N ARG A 71 -3.49 22.19 -18.84
CA ARG A 71 -4.24 21.02 -18.35
C ARG A 71 -4.50 21.16 -16.86
N VAL A 72 -5.73 20.93 -16.44
CA VAL A 72 -6.12 20.95 -15.03
C VAL A 72 -6.99 19.75 -14.69
N GLY A 73 -6.94 19.34 -13.41
CA GLY A 73 -7.86 18.36 -12.85
C GLY A 73 -9.22 18.98 -12.57
N GLU A 74 -10.27 18.16 -12.59
CA GLU A 74 -11.60 18.57 -12.18
C GLU A 74 -11.73 18.60 -10.64
N ASN A 75 -12.74 19.30 -10.13
CA ASN A 75 -13.06 19.22 -8.71
C ASN A 75 -13.54 17.82 -8.37
N LEU A 76 -12.99 17.24 -7.31
CA LEU A 76 -13.39 15.91 -6.86
C LEU A 76 -14.85 15.91 -6.40
N PRO A 77 -15.63 14.87 -6.74
CA PRO A 77 -16.97 14.72 -6.20
C PRO A 77 -16.89 14.50 -4.68
N ALA A 78 -17.85 15.06 -3.94
CA ALA A 78 -17.91 14.90 -2.49
C ALA A 78 -17.94 13.43 -2.04
N SER A 79 -18.47 12.53 -2.87
CA SER A 79 -18.47 11.07 -2.63
C SER A 79 -17.06 10.49 -2.56
N ALA A 80 -16.10 10.97 -3.38
CA ALA A 80 -14.72 10.50 -3.34
C ALA A 80 -14.04 10.88 -2.02
N PHE A 81 -14.21 12.13 -1.57
CA PHE A 81 -13.70 12.58 -0.26
C PHE A 81 -14.27 11.79 0.91
N LEU A 82 -15.57 11.47 0.86
CA LEU A 82 -16.21 10.67 1.91
C LEU A 82 -15.61 9.26 1.98
N ILE A 83 -15.33 8.62 0.84
CA ILE A 83 -14.66 7.30 0.82
C ILE A 83 -13.21 7.40 1.32
N ALA A 84 -12.48 8.47 0.99
CA ALA A 84 -11.15 8.69 1.53
C ALA A 84 -11.14 8.80 3.06
N ILE A 85 -12.16 9.45 3.65
CA ILE A 85 -12.33 9.49 5.11
C ILE A 85 -12.63 8.10 5.68
N VAL A 86 -13.43 7.28 4.99
CA VAL A 86 -13.68 5.90 5.42
C VAL A 86 -12.38 5.09 5.45
N GLU A 87 -11.53 5.23 4.43
CA GLU A 87 -10.20 4.60 4.43
C GLU A 87 -9.35 5.10 5.60
N LEU A 88 -9.31 6.41 5.85
CA LEU A 88 -8.58 6.98 6.98
C LEU A 88 -8.99 6.30 8.30
N MET A 89 -10.31 6.16 8.53
CA MET A 89 -10.83 5.51 9.74
C MET A 89 -10.47 4.02 9.83
N GLU A 90 -10.49 3.30 8.70
CA GLU A 90 -10.05 1.89 8.66
C GLU A 90 -8.55 1.77 8.96
N ARG A 91 -7.72 2.62 8.36
CA ARG A 91 -6.27 2.64 8.58
C ARG A 91 -5.89 3.05 9.99
N PHE A 92 -6.59 4.03 10.55
CA PHE A 92 -6.49 4.40 11.97
C PHE A 92 -6.73 3.19 12.86
N THR A 93 -7.81 2.46 12.61
CA THR A 93 -8.21 1.29 13.38
C THR A 93 -7.17 0.16 13.24
N TYR A 94 -6.73 -0.11 12.01
CA TYR A 94 -5.76 -1.17 11.72
C TYR A 94 -4.41 -0.92 12.40
N TYR A 95 -3.78 0.23 12.14
CA TYR A 95 -2.47 0.55 12.72
C TYR A 95 -2.55 0.84 14.21
N GLY A 96 -3.65 1.44 14.67
CA GLY A 96 -3.85 1.78 16.08
C GLY A 96 -4.01 0.54 16.96
N ALA A 97 -4.62 -0.52 16.44
CA ALA A 97 -4.70 -1.81 17.11
C ALA A 97 -3.41 -2.63 16.92
N SER A 98 -3.02 -2.86 15.66
CA SER A 98 -1.90 -3.78 15.34
C SER A 98 -0.55 -3.29 15.84
N GLY A 99 -0.30 -1.99 15.90
CA GLY A 99 0.95 -1.46 16.43
C GLY A 99 1.13 -1.71 17.93
N LEU A 100 0.06 -2.03 18.67
CA LEU A 100 0.10 -2.40 20.10
C LEU A 100 0.16 -3.92 20.33
N PHE A 101 -0.03 -4.73 19.30
CA PHE A 101 -0.14 -6.19 19.47
C PHE A 101 1.16 -6.79 20.00
N GLN A 102 2.32 -6.24 19.64
CA GLN A 102 3.60 -6.71 20.16
C GLN A 102 3.62 -6.62 21.69
N ASN A 103 3.37 -5.43 22.24
CA ASN A 103 3.31 -5.21 23.69
C ASN A 103 2.16 -5.95 24.36
N TYR A 104 0.96 -5.92 23.77
CA TYR A 104 -0.21 -6.58 24.34
C TYR A 104 0.02 -8.07 24.58
N ILE A 105 0.72 -8.74 23.66
CA ILE A 105 1.03 -10.17 23.78
C ILE A 105 2.23 -10.40 24.70
N SER A 106 3.25 -9.55 24.65
CA SER A 106 4.49 -9.74 25.41
C SER A 106 4.36 -9.40 26.89
N ASN A 107 3.71 -8.29 27.24
CA ASN A 107 3.69 -7.72 28.58
C ASN A 107 3.07 -8.70 29.59
N ASP A 108 3.62 -8.73 30.81
CA ASP A 108 3.15 -9.64 31.85
C ASP A 108 1.71 -9.31 32.29
N LYS A 109 1.01 -10.32 32.83
CA LYS A 109 -0.37 -10.19 33.31
C LYS A 109 -0.50 -9.37 34.60
N SER A 110 0.61 -9.17 35.31
CA SER A 110 0.65 -8.58 36.65
C SER A 110 1.71 -7.49 36.81
N ASP A 111 2.29 -7.01 35.71
CA ASP A 111 3.35 -6.00 35.75
C ASP A 111 2.85 -4.70 36.42
N THR A 112 3.73 -4.09 37.20
CA THR A 112 3.53 -2.80 37.87
C THR A 112 4.15 -1.64 37.07
N THR A 113 4.99 -1.95 36.07
CA THR A 113 5.76 -0.96 35.31
C THR A 113 5.08 -0.59 33.99
N ASP A 114 4.56 -1.59 33.28
CA ASP A 114 3.84 -1.45 32.01
C ASP A 114 2.37 -1.89 32.12
N ALA A 115 1.57 -1.58 31.11
CA ALA A 115 0.17 -2.00 31.09
C ALA A 115 0.07 -3.55 31.09
N PRO A 116 -0.81 -4.16 31.91
CA PRO A 116 -0.97 -5.61 31.96
C PRO A 116 -1.37 -6.19 30.60
N GLY A 117 -0.59 -7.14 30.11
CA GLY A 117 -0.79 -7.81 28.82
C GLY A 117 -1.27 -9.26 28.95
N LEU A 118 -0.92 -10.07 27.95
CA LEU A 118 -1.24 -11.50 27.87
C LEU A 118 -0.17 -12.41 28.47
N GLY A 119 1.04 -11.91 28.70
CA GLY A 119 2.15 -12.61 29.35
C GLY A 119 2.70 -13.79 28.55
N MET A 120 2.74 -13.70 27.22
CA MET A 120 3.27 -14.79 26.36
C MET A 120 4.76 -14.60 26.01
N GLY A 121 5.35 -13.46 26.32
CA GLY A 121 6.73 -13.11 25.98
C GLY A 121 6.93 -12.67 24.52
N GLY A 122 8.11 -12.12 24.22
CA GLY A 122 8.41 -11.48 22.94
C GLY A 122 8.40 -12.41 21.73
N GLN A 123 8.79 -13.68 21.91
CA GLN A 123 8.81 -14.66 20.82
C GLN A 123 7.40 -15.00 20.33
N ALA A 124 6.48 -15.29 21.26
CA ALA A 124 5.08 -15.57 20.94
C ALA A 124 4.35 -14.33 20.40
N ALA A 125 4.68 -13.13 20.91
CA ALA A 125 4.19 -11.87 20.39
C ALA A 125 4.56 -11.68 18.91
N THR A 126 5.83 -11.90 18.59
CA THR A 126 6.34 -11.83 17.23
C THR A 126 5.61 -12.82 16.31
N GLY A 127 5.48 -14.09 16.74
CA GLY A 127 4.83 -15.12 15.91
C GLY A 127 3.34 -14.84 15.65
N LEU A 128 2.59 -14.40 16.66
CA LEU A 128 1.18 -14.05 16.50
C LEU A 128 0.98 -12.79 15.64
N ASN A 129 1.88 -11.81 15.73
CA ASN A 129 1.89 -10.64 14.85
C ASN A 129 2.15 -11.02 13.39
N LEU A 130 3.14 -11.88 13.15
CA LEU A 130 3.47 -12.36 11.81
C LEU A 130 2.34 -13.20 11.22
N PHE A 131 1.68 -14.03 12.03
CA PHE A 131 0.45 -14.72 11.61
C PHE A 131 -0.65 -13.74 11.22
N PHE A 132 -0.90 -12.70 12.03
CA PHE A 132 -1.91 -11.69 11.73
C PHE A 132 -1.60 -10.93 10.44
N GLN A 133 -0.34 -10.53 10.23
CA GLN A 133 0.12 -9.92 8.99
C GLN A 133 -0.07 -10.87 7.81
N TRP A 134 0.45 -12.09 7.88
CA TRP A 134 0.28 -13.12 6.87
C TRP A 134 -1.20 -13.24 6.47
N PHE A 135 -2.07 -13.38 7.46
CA PHE A 135 -3.50 -13.58 7.23
C PHE A 135 -4.15 -12.35 6.56
N CYS A 136 -3.85 -11.14 7.03
CA CYS A 136 -4.32 -9.88 6.44
C CYS A 136 -3.89 -9.64 4.98
N TYR A 137 -2.81 -10.28 4.53
CA TYR A 137 -2.31 -10.17 3.15
C TYR A 137 -2.69 -11.38 2.27
N VAL A 138 -3.25 -12.45 2.83
CA VAL A 138 -3.87 -13.57 2.09
C VAL A 138 -5.36 -13.30 1.80
N THR A 139 -6.09 -12.81 2.80
CA THR A 139 -7.55 -12.59 2.70
C THR A 139 -8.00 -11.59 1.62
N PRO A 140 -7.21 -10.60 1.13
CA PRO A 140 -7.63 -9.74 0.02
C PRO A 140 -7.93 -10.50 -1.28
N ILE A 141 -7.29 -11.64 -1.53
CA ILE A 141 -7.58 -12.47 -2.70
C ILE A 141 -9.02 -12.98 -2.65
N LEU A 142 -9.46 -13.45 -1.46
CA LEU A 142 -10.83 -13.88 -1.23
C LEU A 142 -11.80 -12.71 -1.36
N GLY A 143 -11.44 -11.55 -0.81
CA GLY A 143 -12.21 -10.31 -0.91
C GLY A 143 -12.48 -9.87 -2.34
N ALA A 144 -11.46 -9.93 -3.20
CA ALA A 144 -11.55 -9.58 -4.62
C ALA A 144 -12.41 -10.59 -5.41
N ILE A 145 -12.25 -11.90 -5.15
CA ILE A 145 -13.09 -12.92 -5.80
C ILE A 145 -14.56 -12.72 -5.45
N ILE A 146 -14.86 -12.46 -4.17
CA ILE A 146 -16.22 -12.27 -3.68
C ILE A 146 -16.87 -11.01 -4.26
N SER A 147 -16.14 -9.90 -4.35
CA SER A 147 -16.65 -8.65 -4.92
C SER A 147 -16.87 -8.75 -6.42
N ASP A 148 -15.91 -9.31 -7.14
CA ASP A 148 -15.88 -9.23 -8.60
C ASP A 148 -16.82 -10.27 -9.23
N GLN A 149 -16.99 -11.44 -8.61
CA GLN A 149 -17.82 -12.51 -9.16
C GLN A 149 -19.26 -12.54 -8.62
N TYR A 150 -19.49 -12.15 -7.36
CA TYR A 150 -20.75 -12.49 -6.66
C TYR A 150 -21.52 -11.27 -6.12
N LEU A 151 -20.89 -10.40 -5.33
CA LEU A 151 -21.61 -9.39 -4.54
C LEU A 151 -21.57 -7.96 -5.12
N GLY A 152 -20.55 -7.62 -5.90
CA GLY A 152 -20.21 -6.24 -6.22
C GLY A 152 -19.49 -5.54 -5.05
N LYS A 153 -18.68 -4.52 -5.38
CA LYS A 153 -17.74 -3.85 -4.46
C LYS A 153 -18.39 -3.34 -3.16
N TYR A 154 -19.47 -2.55 -3.26
CA TYR A 154 -20.12 -1.94 -2.09
C TYR A 154 -20.70 -2.97 -1.11
N LYS A 155 -21.38 -4.01 -1.61
CA LYS A 155 -21.98 -5.05 -0.76
C LYS A 155 -20.89 -5.91 -0.10
N ALA A 156 -19.81 -6.20 -0.84
CA ALA A 156 -18.64 -6.85 -0.27
C ALA A 156 -18.05 -6.03 0.87
N ILE A 157 -17.80 -4.72 0.69
CA ILE A 157 -17.29 -3.84 1.75
C ILE A 157 -18.19 -3.89 2.99
N MET A 158 -19.52 -3.76 2.83
CA MET A 158 -20.44 -3.81 3.97
C MET A 158 -20.38 -5.15 4.73
N LEU A 159 -20.30 -6.27 4.01
CA LEU A 159 -20.15 -7.60 4.60
C LEU A 159 -18.87 -7.68 5.43
N PHE A 160 -17.74 -7.29 4.84
CA PHE A 160 -16.43 -7.34 5.50
C PHE A 160 -16.28 -6.33 6.63
N CYS A 161 -16.92 -5.15 6.54
CA CYS A 161 -17.06 -4.22 7.67
C CYS A 161 -17.81 -4.86 8.83
N GLY A 162 -18.88 -5.63 8.57
CA GLY A 162 -19.59 -6.37 9.62
C GLY A 162 -18.71 -7.41 10.30
N VAL A 163 -17.92 -8.16 9.51
CA VAL A 163 -16.96 -9.15 10.03
C VAL A 163 -15.89 -8.45 10.89
N TYR A 164 -15.27 -7.38 10.37
CA TYR A 164 -14.26 -6.60 11.11
C TYR A 164 -14.84 -6.04 12.42
N TRP A 165 -16.05 -5.48 12.37
CA TRP A 165 -16.73 -4.92 13.54
C TRP A 165 -16.88 -5.96 14.66
N VAL A 166 -17.27 -7.19 14.34
CA VAL A 166 -17.35 -8.29 15.33
C VAL A 166 -15.97 -8.58 15.92
N GLY A 167 -14.93 -8.62 15.09
CA GLY A 167 -13.55 -8.83 15.54
C GLY A 167 -13.07 -7.74 16.52
N LEU A 168 -13.38 -6.48 16.24
CA LEU A 168 -13.05 -5.35 17.12
C LEU A 168 -13.80 -5.39 18.45
N VAL A 169 -15.09 -5.77 18.45
CA VAL A 169 -15.86 -5.95 19.69
C VAL A 169 -15.24 -7.05 20.54
N ILE A 170 -14.85 -8.17 19.93
CA ILE A 170 -14.18 -9.27 20.66
C ILE A 170 -12.86 -8.77 21.24
N LEU A 171 -12.02 -8.11 20.43
CA LEU A 171 -10.74 -7.56 20.88
C LEU A 171 -10.91 -6.61 22.08
N TRP A 172 -11.81 -5.64 21.95
CA TRP A 172 -12.06 -4.66 23.00
C TRP A 172 -12.63 -5.30 24.26
N THR A 173 -13.70 -6.09 24.15
CA THR A 173 -14.37 -6.67 25.33
C THR A 173 -13.50 -7.67 26.08
N THR A 174 -12.65 -8.42 25.36
CA THR A 174 -11.74 -9.41 25.98
C THR A 174 -10.49 -8.78 26.58
N SER A 175 -10.14 -7.56 26.16
CA SER A 175 -9.09 -6.74 26.77
C SER A 175 -9.51 -5.98 28.05
N LEU A 176 -10.80 -6.01 28.42
CA LEU A 176 -11.26 -5.35 29.64
C LEU A 176 -10.64 -5.98 30.89
N PRO A 177 -10.35 -5.21 31.95
CA PRO A 177 -9.76 -5.76 33.18
C PRO A 177 -10.56 -6.93 33.78
N ALA A 178 -11.90 -6.86 33.72
CA ALA A 178 -12.79 -7.93 34.18
C ALA A 178 -12.66 -9.22 33.34
N ALA A 179 -12.44 -9.09 32.03
CA ALA A 179 -12.24 -10.22 31.13
C ALA A 179 -10.83 -10.82 31.25
N HIS A 180 -9.81 -10.00 31.48
CA HIS A 180 -8.45 -10.45 31.83
C HIS A 180 -8.45 -11.26 33.12
N ALA A 181 -9.15 -10.79 34.17
CA ALA A 181 -9.29 -11.51 35.43
C ALA A 181 -9.95 -12.89 35.25
N ALA A 182 -10.84 -13.02 34.25
CA ALA A 182 -11.49 -14.29 33.89
C ALA A 182 -10.67 -15.16 32.90
N ASN A 183 -9.41 -14.81 32.61
CA ASN A 183 -8.56 -15.48 31.61
C ASN A 183 -9.15 -15.51 30.18
N ALA A 184 -10.04 -14.59 29.83
CA ALA A 184 -10.64 -14.50 28.50
C ALA A 184 -9.77 -13.73 27.48
N GLY A 185 -8.74 -13.00 27.92
CA GLY A 185 -7.93 -12.12 27.06
C GLY A 185 -7.22 -12.84 25.92
N LEU A 186 -6.52 -13.95 26.20
CA LEU A 186 -5.79 -14.72 25.17
C LEU A 186 -6.71 -15.40 24.14
N PRO A 187 -7.71 -16.21 24.53
CA PRO A 187 -8.61 -16.81 23.54
C PRO A 187 -9.41 -15.75 22.78
N GLY A 188 -9.76 -14.65 23.45
CA GLY A 188 -10.40 -13.49 22.82
C GLY A 188 -9.54 -12.86 21.73
N TYR A 189 -8.26 -12.62 22.03
CA TYR A 189 -7.30 -12.06 21.07
C TYR A 189 -7.12 -12.97 19.84
N ILE A 190 -6.92 -14.27 20.02
CA ILE A 190 -6.74 -15.22 18.91
C ILE A 190 -7.95 -15.22 17.97
N VAL A 191 -9.16 -15.25 18.54
CA VAL A 191 -10.40 -15.17 17.75
C VAL A 191 -10.51 -13.81 17.05
N ALA A 192 -10.16 -12.72 17.75
CA ALA A 192 -10.22 -11.38 17.19
C ALA A 192 -9.30 -11.21 15.98
N ILE A 193 -8.02 -11.60 16.05
CA ILE A 193 -7.08 -11.41 14.93
C ILE A 193 -7.48 -12.18 13.66
N ILE A 194 -8.10 -13.35 13.81
CA ILE A 194 -8.63 -14.12 12.67
C ILE A 194 -9.83 -13.39 12.06
N ILE A 195 -10.79 -12.96 12.87
CA ILE A 195 -11.99 -12.27 12.39
C ILE A 195 -11.63 -10.91 11.76
N ILE A 196 -10.77 -10.14 12.43
CA ILE A 196 -10.25 -8.86 11.92
C ILE A 196 -9.53 -9.09 10.58
N GLY A 197 -8.65 -10.09 10.48
CA GLY A 197 -7.92 -10.35 9.24
C GLY A 197 -8.82 -10.69 8.04
N PHE A 198 -9.94 -11.40 8.25
CA PHE A 198 -10.96 -11.57 7.22
C PHE A 198 -11.63 -10.25 6.81
N GLY A 199 -12.00 -9.43 7.80
CA GLY A 199 -12.63 -8.13 7.57
C GLY A 199 -11.72 -7.14 6.82
N THR A 200 -10.49 -6.96 7.30
CA THR A 200 -9.49 -6.08 6.68
C THR A 200 -9.20 -6.50 5.24
N GLY A 201 -9.02 -7.81 4.98
CA GLY A 201 -8.70 -8.28 3.64
C GLY A 201 -9.74 -7.87 2.60
N GLY A 202 -11.01 -8.09 2.91
CA GLY A 202 -12.11 -7.80 2.00
C GLY A 202 -12.47 -6.32 1.86
N ILE A 203 -12.19 -5.48 2.87
CA ILE A 203 -12.30 -4.02 2.74
C ILE A 203 -11.16 -3.49 1.90
N LYS A 204 -9.93 -3.90 2.24
CA LYS A 204 -8.70 -3.52 1.55
C LYS A 204 -8.89 -3.79 0.05
N SER A 205 -9.41 -4.96 -0.33
CA SER A 205 -9.61 -5.32 -1.74
C SER A 205 -10.68 -4.52 -2.52
N ASN A 206 -11.42 -3.62 -1.89
CA ASN A 206 -12.62 -3.05 -2.51
C ASN A 206 -12.78 -1.53 -2.37
N ILE A 207 -12.23 -0.92 -1.32
CA ILE A 207 -12.38 0.53 -1.09
C ILE A 207 -11.66 1.36 -2.16
N ALA A 208 -10.43 1.00 -2.52
CA ALA A 208 -9.63 1.78 -3.46
C ALA A 208 -10.19 1.78 -4.90
N PRO A 209 -10.72 0.66 -5.43
CA PRO A 209 -11.51 0.70 -6.66
C PRO A 209 -12.79 1.53 -6.52
N LEU A 210 -13.47 1.51 -5.37
CA LEU A 210 -14.72 2.24 -5.17
C LEU A 210 -14.55 3.76 -5.20
N ILE A 211 -13.45 4.30 -4.64
CA ILE A 211 -13.18 5.75 -4.69
C ILE A 211 -12.89 6.22 -6.11
N ALA A 212 -12.14 5.43 -6.88
CA ALA A 212 -11.86 5.72 -8.29
C ALA A 212 -13.14 5.72 -9.14
N ASP A 213 -14.03 4.75 -8.89
CA ASP A 213 -15.34 4.66 -9.56
C ASP A 213 -16.24 5.89 -9.30
N GLN A 214 -15.93 6.77 -8.36
CA GLN A 214 -16.73 7.99 -8.15
C GLN A 214 -16.49 9.04 -9.22
N TYR A 215 -15.36 8.98 -9.93
CA TYR A 215 -15.07 9.84 -11.06
C TYR A 215 -15.38 9.11 -12.36
N GLN A 216 -16.25 9.70 -13.20
CA GLN A 216 -16.81 9.03 -14.37
C GLN A 216 -16.23 9.51 -15.71
N ARG A 217 -15.54 10.65 -15.72
CA ARG A 217 -14.99 11.21 -16.95
C ARG A 217 -13.76 10.38 -17.37
N ARG A 218 -13.74 9.97 -18.64
CA ARG A 218 -12.66 9.16 -19.24
C ARG A 218 -11.92 9.89 -20.36
N THR A 219 -12.53 10.92 -20.94
CA THR A 219 -12.00 11.69 -22.06
C THR A 219 -11.61 13.10 -21.63
N MET A 220 -10.60 13.66 -22.30
CA MET A 220 -10.23 15.07 -22.12
C MET A 220 -11.36 15.96 -22.61
N ALA A 221 -11.57 17.10 -21.95
CA ALA A 221 -12.60 18.04 -22.38
C ALA A 221 -12.12 19.48 -22.27
N ILE A 222 -12.47 20.31 -23.24
CA ILE A 222 -12.27 21.76 -23.13
C ILE A 222 -13.26 22.33 -22.11
N ARG A 223 -12.78 23.26 -21.27
CA ARG A 223 -13.63 24.12 -20.43
C ARG A 223 -13.12 25.54 -20.50
N THR A 224 -14.02 26.51 -20.61
CA THR A 224 -13.68 27.92 -20.50
C THR A 224 -13.93 28.39 -19.06
N GLU A 225 -12.89 28.91 -18.39
CA GLU A 225 -13.02 29.44 -17.04
C GLU A 225 -13.73 30.81 -17.02
N LYS A 226 -14.18 31.24 -15.84
CA LYS A 226 -14.87 32.53 -15.66
C LYS A 226 -14.00 33.74 -16.06
N SER A 227 -12.68 33.56 -16.10
CA SER A 227 -11.70 34.54 -16.57
C SER A 227 -11.60 34.64 -18.10
N GLY A 228 -12.25 33.74 -18.85
CA GLY A 228 -12.14 33.63 -20.30
C GLY A 228 -10.98 32.75 -20.79
N GLU A 229 -10.18 32.18 -19.88
CA GLU A 229 -9.09 31.25 -20.22
C GLU A 229 -9.66 29.87 -20.62
N ARG A 230 -9.24 29.33 -21.77
CA ARG A 230 -9.59 27.97 -22.20
C ARG A 230 -8.59 26.98 -21.61
N ILE A 231 -9.11 25.97 -20.92
CA ILE A 231 -8.33 24.96 -20.23
C ILE A 231 -8.76 23.56 -20.71
N ILE A 232 -7.85 22.61 -20.61
CA ILE A 232 -8.14 21.20 -20.84
C ILE A 232 -8.36 20.53 -19.49
N ILE A 233 -9.53 19.92 -19.31
CA ILE A 233 -9.77 19.00 -18.20
C ILE A 233 -9.14 17.67 -18.59
N ASP A 234 -8.12 17.27 -17.85
CA ASP A 234 -7.44 15.98 -18.04
C ASP A 234 -7.89 14.99 -16.95
N PRO A 235 -8.61 13.91 -17.31
CA PRO A 235 -9.02 12.87 -16.36
C PRO A 235 -7.86 12.27 -15.57
N ALA A 236 -6.68 12.12 -16.19
CA ALA A 236 -5.51 11.55 -15.54
C ALA A 236 -5.13 12.39 -14.32
N ILE A 237 -5.08 13.72 -14.47
CA ILE A 237 -4.75 14.67 -13.38
C ILE A 237 -5.74 14.53 -12.23
N THR A 238 -7.01 14.32 -12.54
CA THR A 238 -8.05 14.13 -11.54
C THR A 238 -7.86 12.82 -10.78
N TYR A 239 -7.65 11.69 -11.48
CA TYR A 239 -7.37 10.40 -10.86
C TYR A 239 -6.16 10.48 -9.93
N GLN A 240 -5.03 11.05 -10.36
CA GLN A 240 -3.86 11.25 -9.49
C GLN A 240 -4.23 11.92 -8.18
N ARG A 241 -4.98 13.01 -8.26
CA ARG A 241 -5.35 13.79 -7.09
C ARG A 241 -6.21 12.97 -6.13
N ILE A 242 -7.15 12.17 -6.64
CA ILE A 242 -7.93 11.22 -5.83
C ILE A 242 -6.99 10.26 -5.10
N TYR A 243 -6.04 9.70 -5.85
CA TYR A 243 -5.16 8.68 -5.32
C TYR A 243 -4.16 9.24 -4.30
N MET A 244 -3.62 10.45 -4.52
CA MET A 244 -2.78 11.19 -3.56
C MET A 244 -3.52 11.50 -2.27
N ILE A 245 -4.74 12.04 -2.36
CA ILE A 245 -5.55 12.39 -1.18
C ILE A 245 -5.74 11.16 -0.30
N PHE A 246 -6.06 10.02 -0.91
CA PHE A 246 -6.26 8.80 -0.16
C PHE A 246 -4.96 8.19 0.36
N TYR A 247 -3.85 8.29 -0.38
CA TYR A 247 -2.53 7.92 0.16
C TYR A 247 -2.16 8.74 1.40
N TRP A 248 -2.47 10.03 1.35
CA TRP A 248 -2.33 10.94 2.48
C TRP A 248 -3.25 10.52 3.64
N CYS A 249 -4.48 10.11 3.36
CA CYS A 249 -5.39 9.54 4.36
C CYS A 249 -4.86 8.24 4.99
N ILE A 250 -4.19 7.36 4.23
CA ILE A 250 -3.56 6.14 4.77
C ILE A 250 -2.47 6.52 5.79
N ASN A 251 -1.55 7.38 5.37
CA ASN A 251 -0.44 7.81 6.21
C ASN A 251 -0.93 8.58 7.44
N LEU A 252 -1.90 9.49 7.28
CA LEU A 252 -2.55 10.17 8.38
C LEU A 252 -3.25 9.20 9.34
N GLY A 253 -3.90 8.16 8.82
CA GLY A 253 -4.49 7.09 9.62
C GLY A 253 -3.45 6.34 10.45
N SER A 254 -2.27 6.05 9.89
CA SER A 254 -1.19 5.35 10.60
C SER A 254 -0.64 6.13 11.82
N LEU A 255 -0.82 7.45 11.85
CA LEU A 255 -0.48 8.29 13.01
C LEU A 255 -1.40 8.07 14.22
N SER A 256 -2.33 7.12 14.16
CA SER A 256 -3.05 6.62 15.33
C SER A 256 -2.11 6.18 16.46
N LEU A 257 -0.89 5.73 16.12
CA LEU A 257 0.18 5.37 17.04
C LEU A 257 0.78 6.57 17.81
N ILE A 258 0.37 7.81 17.52
CA ILE A 258 0.66 8.96 18.39
C ILE A 258 -0.24 8.95 19.62
N ALA A 259 -1.45 8.38 19.52
CA ALA A 259 -2.40 8.34 20.63
C ALA A 259 -2.42 6.98 21.33
N THR A 260 -2.49 5.88 20.57
CA THR A 260 -2.79 4.55 21.13
C THR A 260 -1.75 4.03 22.14
N PRO A 261 -0.42 4.20 21.96
CA PRO A 261 0.57 3.75 22.94
C PRO A 261 0.52 4.53 24.25
N PHE A 262 0.18 5.83 24.21
CA PHE A 262 0.00 6.61 25.44
C PHE A 262 -1.29 6.22 26.17
N MET A 263 -2.36 5.91 25.43
CA MET A 263 -3.59 5.39 26.02
C MET A 263 -3.36 4.06 26.74
N GLU A 264 -2.61 3.15 26.10
CA GLU A 264 -2.15 1.91 26.71
C GLU A 264 -1.36 2.18 28.00
N LYS A 265 -0.35 3.04 27.93
CA LYS A 265 0.56 3.30 29.05
C LYS A 265 -0.12 3.89 30.27
N TYR A 266 -1.11 4.77 30.09
CA TYR A 266 -1.76 5.46 31.20
C TYR A 266 -3.07 4.83 31.67
N CYS A 267 -3.82 4.16 30.78
CA CYS A 267 -5.17 3.67 31.07
C CYS A 267 -5.37 2.17 30.76
N GLY A 268 -4.43 1.53 30.06
CA GLY A 268 -4.47 0.13 29.64
C GLY A 268 -4.94 -0.08 28.20
N PHE A 269 -4.57 -1.23 27.62
CA PHE A 269 -4.81 -1.60 26.21
C PHE A 269 -6.27 -1.48 25.75
N TRP A 270 -7.23 -1.78 26.64
CA TRP A 270 -8.65 -1.71 26.30
C TRP A 270 -9.12 -0.32 25.86
N THR A 271 -8.48 0.75 26.33
CA THR A 271 -8.83 2.12 25.93
C THR A 271 -8.43 2.40 24.50
N ALA A 272 -7.25 1.93 24.08
CA ALA A 272 -6.77 2.05 22.71
C ALA A 272 -7.64 1.21 21.76
N PHE A 273 -8.01 -0.01 22.14
CA PHE A 273 -8.91 -0.84 21.32
C PHE A 273 -10.32 -0.27 21.24
N LEU A 274 -10.83 0.36 22.31
CA LEU A 274 -12.09 1.11 22.27
C LEU A 274 -12.01 2.29 21.29
N MET A 275 -10.92 3.05 21.32
CA MET A 275 -10.71 4.16 20.38
C MET A 275 -10.73 3.67 18.92
N CYS A 276 -10.05 2.56 18.64
CA CYS A 276 -10.08 1.91 17.32
C CYS A 276 -11.52 1.51 16.94
N PHE A 277 -12.26 0.89 17.85
CA PHE A 277 -13.66 0.53 17.63
C PHE A 277 -14.54 1.76 17.32
N LEU A 278 -14.41 2.86 18.08
CA LEU A 278 -15.18 4.08 17.87
C LEU A 278 -14.87 4.72 16.50
N MET A 279 -13.59 4.84 16.15
CA MET A 279 -13.17 5.38 14.85
C MET A 279 -13.68 4.51 13.69
N PHE A 280 -13.64 3.19 13.83
CA PHE A 280 -14.19 2.28 12.82
C PHE A 280 -15.71 2.49 12.61
N ASN A 281 -16.46 2.71 13.69
CA ASN A 281 -17.90 3.00 13.60
C ASN A 281 -18.18 4.34 12.90
N VAL A 282 -17.32 5.35 13.06
CA VAL A 282 -17.42 6.61 12.29
C VAL A 282 -17.29 6.33 10.79
N GLY A 283 -16.32 5.50 10.39
CA GLY A 283 -16.16 5.07 9.00
C GLY A 283 -17.41 4.36 8.45
N ILE A 284 -17.94 3.37 9.18
CA ILE A 284 -19.16 2.65 8.78
C ILE A 284 -20.35 3.60 8.66
N PHE A 285 -20.52 4.51 9.62
CA PHE A 285 -21.62 5.46 9.64
C PHE A 285 -21.63 6.36 8.39
N ILE A 286 -20.46 6.88 8.00
CA ILE A 286 -20.29 7.67 6.77
C ILE A 286 -20.66 6.83 5.54
N LEU A 287 -20.19 5.58 5.47
CA LEU A 287 -20.44 4.69 4.34
C LEU A 287 -21.93 4.34 4.19
N VAL A 288 -22.65 4.11 5.30
CA VAL A 288 -24.08 3.78 5.28
C VAL A 288 -24.95 4.98 4.92
N ILE A 289 -24.73 6.15 5.52
CA ILE A 289 -25.57 7.35 5.29
C ILE A 289 -25.45 7.83 3.85
N ARG A 290 -24.24 7.79 3.29
CA ARG A 290 -23.95 8.31 1.96
C ARG A 290 -24.06 7.26 0.85
N ARG A 291 -24.65 6.10 1.15
CA ARG A 291 -24.89 5.02 0.19
C ARG A 291 -25.48 5.50 -1.15
N LYS A 292 -26.49 6.37 -1.11
CA LYS A 292 -27.18 6.87 -2.32
C LYS A 292 -26.33 7.82 -3.16
N SER A 293 -25.23 8.33 -2.62
CA SER A 293 -24.30 9.22 -3.32
C SER A 293 -23.19 8.46 -4.04
N TYR A 294 -23.05 7.14 -3.82
CA TYR A 294 -22.00 6.35 -4.43
C TYR A 294 -22.41 5.74 -5.77
N ILE A 295 -21.48 5.78 -6.71
CA ILE A 295 -21.59 5.08 -7.99
C ILE A 295 -21.11 3.64 -7.78
N ILE A 296 -21.94 2.66 -8.17
CA ILE A 296 -21.70 1.24 -7.93
C ILE A 296 -21.85 0.50 -9.26
N HIS A 297 -20.79 -0.17 -9.69
CA HIS A 297 -20.79 -1.01 -10.89
C HIS A 297 -21.22 -2.46 -10.57
N PRO A 298 -21.88 -3.16 -11.52
CA PRO A 298 -22.20 -4.58 -11.38
C PRO A 298 -20.93 -5.46 -11.43
N PRO A 299 -20.98 -6.68 -10.86
CA PRO A 299 -19.87 -7.63 -10.90
C PRO A 299 -19.52 -8.04 -12.34
N GLN A 300 -18.22 -8.09 -12.66
CA GLN A 300 -17.69 -8.54 -13.95
C GLN A 300 -17.15 -9.97 -13.75
N GLY A 301 -17.80 -10.96 -14.38
CA GLY A 301 -17.66 -12.40 -14.08
C GLY A 301 -16.31 -13.10 -14.35
N SER A 302 -16.34 -14.27 -15.00
CA SER A 302 -15.39 -15.41 -14.91
C SER A 302 -13.89 -15.20 -15.23
N ILE A 303 -13.42 -13.98 -15.44
CA ILE A 303 -12.09 -13.62 -15.98
C ILE A 303 -10.96 -14.30 -15.20
N ILE A 304 -11.03 -14.30 -13.87
CA ILE A 304 -10.01 -14.96 -13.02
C ILE A 304 -9.97 -16.48 -13.26
N THR A 305 -11.13 -17.12 -13.36
CA THR A 305 -11.20 -18.57 -13.62
C THR A 305 -10.68 -18.94 -15.00
N ASP A 306 -10.87 -18.07 -15.98
CA ASP A 306 -10.40 -18.26 -17.34
C ASP A 306 -8.88 -18.08 -17.43
N ALA A 307 -8.30 -17.15 -16.67
CA ALA A 307 -6.86 -17.04 -16.52
C ALA A 307 -6.21 -18.31 -15.94
N PHE A 308 -6.80 -18.91 -14.88
CA PHE A 308 -6.30 -20.16 -14.32
C PHE A 308 -6.40 -21.34 -15.30
N LYS A 309 -7.48 -21.43 -16.08
CA LYS A 309 -7.59 -22.44 -17.15
C LYS A 309 -6.52 -22.23 -18.22
N ALA A 310 -6.29 -20.99 -18.65
CA ALA A 310 -5.25 -20.64 -19.62
C ALA A 310 -3.85 -21.02 -19.11
N LEU A 311 -3.52 -20.66 -17.86
CA LEU A 311 -2.28 -21.05 -17.18
C LEU A 311 -2.11 -22.58 -17.13
N GLY A 312 -3.15 -23.31 -16.73
CA GLY A 312 -3.12 -24.78 -16.69
C GLY A 312 -2.78 -25.39 -18.05
N MET A 313 -3.27 -24.80 -19.14
CA MET A 313 -2.95 -25.26 -20.51
C MET A 313 -1.53 -24.90 -20.95
N MET A 314 -1.01 -23.73 -20.55
CA MET A 314 0.39 -23.35 -20.79
C MET A 314 1.34 -24.32 -20.09
N ILE A 315 1.06 -24.66 -18.83
CA ILE A 315 1.87 -25.58 -18.01
C ILE A 315 1.81 -27.01 -18.59
N ALA A 316 0.61 -27.52 -18.89
CA ALA A 316 0.43 -28.86 -19.43
C ALA A 316 1.13 -29.07 -20.78
N SER A 317 1.15 -28.03 -21.62
CA SER A 317 1.78 -28.08 -22.94
C SER A 317 3.24 -27.61 -22.92
N ARG A 318 3.78 -27.18 -21.76
CA ARG A 318 5.10 -26.55 -21.58
C ARG A 318 5.39 -25.44 -22.60
N ASN A 319 4.36 -24.74 -23.05
CA ASN A 319 4.47 -23.68 -24.04
C ASN A 319 3.50 -22.55 -23.70
N MET A 320 4.02 -21.33 -23.58
CA MET A 320 3.27 -20.13 -23.22
C MET A 320 2.24 -19.74 -24.30
N ASP A 321 2.45 -20.14 -25.55
CA ASP A 321 1.52 -19.91 -26.66
C ASP A 321 0.39 -20.94 -26.72
N ALA A 322 0.46 -22.03 -25.95
CA ALA A 322 -0.50 -23.13 -26.08
C ALA A 322 -1.94 -22.77 -25.69
N ALA A 323 -2.13 -21.68 -24.94
CA ALA A 323 -3.44 -21.16 -24.58
C ALA A 323 -4.06 -20.27 -25.67
N LYS A 324 -3.29 -19.84 -26.69
CA LYS A 324 -3.79 -19.00 -27.79
C LYS A 324 -4.75 -19.77 -28.68
N PRO A 325 -5.95 -19.23 -28.95
CA PRO A 325 -6.81 -19.73 -30.02
C PRO A 325 -6.09 -20.00 -31.35
N SER A 326 -5.24 -19.09 -31.84
CA SER A 326 -4.51 -19.27 -33.11
C SER A 326 -3.54 -20.46 -33.10
N TRP A 327 -2.75 -20.59 -32.02
CA TRP A 327 -1.82 -21.70 -31.85
C TRP A 327 -2.57 -23.04 -31.75
N ARG A 328 -3.71 -23.06 -31.05
CA ARG A 328 -4.56 -24.26 -30.91
C ARG A 328 -5.19 -24.68 -32.22
N ALA A 329 -5.64 -23.72 -33.03
CA ALA A 329 -6.13 -23.97 -34.37
C ALA A 329 -5.03 -24.57 -35.27
N ALA A 330 -3.82 -24.04 -35.20
CA ALA A 330 -2.66 -24.56 -35.95
C ALA A 330 -2.22 -25.99 -35.51
N HIS A 331 -2.50 -26.38 -34.27
CA HIS A 331 -2.14 -27.70 -33.71
C HIS A 331 -3.34 -28.66 -33.60
N GLY A 332 -4.42 -28.42 -34.36
CA GLY A 332 -5.56 -29.34 -34.48
C GLY A 332 -6.42 -29.50 -33.22
N LYS A 333 -6.35 -28.57 -32.26
CA LYS A 333 -7.16 -28.61 -31.02
C LYS A 333 -8.47 -27.83 -31.22
N THR A 334 -9.59 -28.54 -31.36
CA THR A 334 -10.91 -27.99 -31.76
C THR A 334 -11.81 -27.50 -30.62
N LYS A 335 -11.44 -27.65 -29.35
CA LYS A 335 -12.25 -27.13 -28.24
C LYS A 335 -12.21 -25.60 -28.24
N PRO A 336 -13.35 -24.89 -28.42
CA PRO A 336 -13.40 -23.44 -28.35
C PRO A 336 -13.07 -22.99 -26.92
N VAL A 337 -12.26 -21.94 -26.82
CA VAL A 337 -11.97 -21.24 -25.57
C VAL A 337 -12.70 -19.90 -25.58
N VAL A 338 -13.05 -19.42 -24.38
CA VAL A 338 -13.86 -18.20 -24.20
C VAL A 338 -13.05 -16.91 -24.41
N TRP A 339 -11.72 -17.01 -24.44
CA TRP A 339 -10.80 -15.88 -24.54
C TRP A 339 -10.11 -15.80 -25.91
N ASN A 340 -9.57 -14.61 -26.24
CA ASN A 340 -8.87 -14.30 -27.48
C ASN A 340 -7.33 -14.41 -27.34
N ASP A 341 -6.60 -14.26 -28.45
CA ASP A 341 -5.13 -14.28 -28.46
C ASP A 341 -4.51 -13.13 -27.65
N HIS A 342 -5.15 -11.95 -27.68
CA HIS A 342 -4.74 -10.77 -26.93
C HIS A 342 -4.66 -11.06 -25.43
N PHE A 343 -5.72 -11.64 -24.86
CA PHE A 343 -5.77 -12.05 -23.45
C PHE A 343 -4.59 -12.94 -23.05
N VAL A 344 -4.14 -13.83 -23.96
CA VAL A 344 -3.00 -14.71 -23.68
C VAL A 344 -1.68 -13.95 -23.67
N GLU A 345 -1.51 -12.93 -24.51
CA GLU A 345 -0.33 -12.04 -24.45
C GLU A 345 -0.33 -11.19 -23.19
N GLU A 346 -1.47 -10.64 -22.81
CA GLU A 346 -1.59 -9.90 -21.55
C GLU A 346 -1.28 -10.79 -20.34
N LEU A 347 -1.75 -12.05 -20.36
CA LEU A 347 -1.43 -13.03 -19.31
C LEU A 347 0.07 -13.34 -19.25
N LYS A 348 0.77 -13.43 -20.40
CA LYS A 348 2.24 -13.58 -20.41
C LYS A 348 2.96 -12.37 -19.82
N ARG A 349 2.47 -11.16 -20.05
CA ARG A 349 3.00 -9.93 -19.42
C ARG A 349 2.84 -9.99 -17.90
N ALA A 350 1.66 -10.38 -17.42
CA ALA A 350 1.42 -10.57 -15.98
C ALA A 350 2.35 -11.63 -15.37
N ILE A 351 2.62 -12.74 -16.07
CA ILE A 351 3.56 -13.77 -15.61
C ILE A 351 4.99 -13.24 -15.54
N ARG A 352 5.42 -12.41 -16.51
CA ARG A 352 6.72 -11.73 -16.46
C ARG A 352 6.81 -10.81 -15.23
N ALA A 353 5.73 -10.12 -14.88
CA ALA A 353 5.67 -9.31 -13.66
C ALA A 353 5.79 -10.17 -12.40
N CYS A 354 5.05 -11.28 -12.35
CA CYS A 354 5.11 -12.24 -11.22
C CYS A 354 6.51 -12.80 -10.99
N LYS A 355 7.36 -12.93 -12.03
CA LYS A 355 8.77 -13.33 -11.86
C LYS A 355 9.58 -12.33 -11.07
N VAL A 356 9.33 -11.03 -11.24
CA VAL A 356 9.98 -9.96 -10.47
C VAL A 356 9.54 -10.02 -9.00
N PHE A 357 8.26 -10.32 -8.75
CA PHE A 357 7.69 -10.45 -7.42
C PHE A 357 8.28 -11.57 -6.56
N VAL A 358 8.94 -12.57 -7.16
CA VAL A 358 9.55 -13.68 -6.41
C VAL A 358 10.62 -13.20 -5.41
N PHE A 359 11.24 -12.05 -5.64
CA PHE A 359 12.28 -11.49 -4.76
C PHE A 359 11.72 -10.59 -3.65
N TYR A 360 10.49 -10.09 -3.79
CA TYR A 360 9.85 -9.22 -2.81
C TYR A 360 9.69 -9.80 -1.40
N PRO A 361 9.42 -11.11 -1.21
CA PRO A 361 9.37 -11.70 0.13
C PRO A 361 10.60 -11.41 0.98
N ILE A 362 11.80 -11.33 0.38
CA ILE A 362 13.04 -11.00 1.11
C ILE A 362 13.02 -9.55 1.63
N PHE A 363 12.48 -8.62 0.84
CA PHE A 363 12.27 -7.24 1.28
C PHE A 363 11.28 -7.21 2.45
N TRP A 364 10.16 -7.92 2.33
CA TRP A 364 9.12 -7.94 3.36
C TRP A 364 9.59 -8.55 4.69
N VAL A 365 10.53 -9.48 4.67
CA VAL A 365 11.19 -9.98 5.91
C VAL A 365 11.91 -8.85 6.62
N GLY A 366 12.69 -8.05 5.89
CA GLY A 366 13.42 -6.92 6.45
C GLY A 366 12.51 -5.78 6.87
N TYR A 367 11.50 -5.47 6.06
CA TYR A 367 10.48 -4.47 6.36
C TYR A 367 9.73 -4.83 7.65
N GLY A 368 9.20 -6.05 7.76
CA GLY A 368 8.39 -6.50 8.90
C GLY A 368 9.09 -6.50 10.27
N GLN A 369 10.41 -6.27 10.32
CA GLN A 369 11.14 -6.06 11.57
C GLN A 369 10.68 -4.81 12.32
N PHE A 370 10.21 -3.77 11.62
CA PHE A 370 9.84 -2.48 12.20
C PHE A 370 8.68 -2.57 13.20
N SER A 371 7.71 -3.47 12.95
CA SER A 371 6.50 -3.64 13.76
C SER A 371 6.60 -4.79 14.76
N THR A 372 7.75 -5.50 14.80
CA THR A 372 7.96 -6.66 15.66
C THR A 372 9.24 -6.48 16.48
N ASN A 373 10.37 -6.86 15.92
CA ASN A 373 11.64 -6.92 16.63
C ASN A 373 12.20 -5.53 16.97
N PHE A 374 11.92 -4.50 16.19
CA PHE A 374 12.31 -3.13 16.54
C PHE A 374 11.53 -2.62 17.76
N VAL A 375 10.26 -3.01 17.90
CA VAL A 375 9.46 -2.67 19.08
C VAL A 375 10.02 -3.36 20.33
N THR A 376 10.41 -4.63 20.21
CA THR A 376 11.08 -5.35 21.30
C THR A 376 12.47 -4.75 21.62
N GLN A 377 13.26 -4.39 20.60
CA GLN A 377 14.54 -3.69 20.78
C GLN A 377 14.36 -2.34 21.49
N ALA A 378 13.33 -1.57 21.14
CA ALA A 378 13.01 -0.30 21.78
C ALA A 378 12.63 -0.48 23.26
N GLY A 379 11.97 -1.58 23.61
CA GLY A 379 11.66 -1.94 25.00
C GLY A 379 12.90 -2.19 25.87
N GLN A 380 14.05 -2.50 25.26
CA GLN A 380 15.32 -2.68 25.97
C GLN A 380 16.08 -1.36 26.21
N MET A 381 15.53 -0.23 25.75
CA MET A 381 16.16 1.10 25.78
C MET A 381 15.47 2.04 26.77
N ASN A 382 16.16 3.10 27.19
CA ASN A 382 15.59 4.16 28.00
C ASN A 382 14.63 5.04 27.17
N GLY A 383 13.33 4.84 27.38
CA GLY A 383 12.26 5.58 26.70
C GLY A 383 12.04 7.02 27.17
N HIS A 384 12.55 7.43 28.35
CA HIS A 384 12.37 8.79 28.90
C HIS A 384 10.91 9.30 28.89
N GLY A 385 9.95 8.40 29.12
CA GLY A 385 8.51 8.71 29.07
C GLY A 385 7.81 8.31 27.76
N MET A 386 8.56 8.10 26.67
CA MET A 386 8.04 7.60 25.40
C MET A 386 7.83 6.07 25.44
N PRO A 387 6.65 5.56 25.02
CA PRO A 387 6.44 4.13 24.79
C PRO A 387 7.35 3.60 23.66
N ASN A 388 7.75 2.34 23.71
CA ASN A 388 8.50 1.67 22.64
C ASN A 388 7.73 1.64 21.31
N ASP A 389 6.44 1.33 21.34
CA ASP A 389 5.59 1.17 20.14
C ASP A 389 5.39 2.48 19.38
N PHE A 390 5.60 3.62 20.05
CA PHE A 390 5.54 4.95 19.44
C PHE A 390 6.58 5.11 18.32
N MET A 391 7.72 4.42 18.39
CA MET A 391 8.82 4.59 17.43
C MET A 391 8.42 4.25 15.99
N GLN A 392 7.37 3.44 15.80
CA GLN A 392 6.81 3.12 14.49
C GLN A 392 6.33 4.36 13.72
N ASN A 393 5.92 5.44 14.39
CA ASN A 393 5.48 6.67 13.72
C ASN A 393 6.58 7.33 12.86
N PHE A 394 7.87 7.10 13.19
CA PHE A 394 8.98 7.68 12.43
C PHE A 394 9.01 7.17 10.99
N ASP A 395 8.50 5.97 10.72
CA ASP A 395 8.37 5.42 9.37
C ASP A 395 7.37 6.24 8.54
N SER A 396 6.11 6.33 8.99
CA SER A 396 5.08 7.14 8.32
C SER A 396 5.46 8.62 8.17
N ILE A 397 6.10 9.21 9.19
CA ILE A 397 6.61 10.59 9.13
C ILE A 397 7.70 10.71 8.06
N SER A 398 8.58 9.71 7.95
CA SER A 398 9.62 9.69 6.92
C SER A 398 9.00 9.64 5.53
N ILE A 399 7.98 8.81 5.31
CA ILE A 399 7.26 8.75 4.03
C ILE A 399 6.66 10.11 3.69
N LEU A 400 5.95 10.74 4.62
CA LEU A 400 5.31 12.03 4.40
C LEU A 400 6.31 13.17 4.07
N ILE A 401 7.53 13.11 4.59
CA ILE A 401 8.57 14.12 4.36
C ILE A 401 9.40 13.80 3.10
N PHE A 402 9.83 12.56 2.94
CA PHE A 402 10.77 12.18 1.89
C PHE A 402 10.10 11.99 0.52
N THR A 403 8.84 11.59 0.46
CA THR A 403 8.10 11.49 -0.82
C THR A 403 8.10 12.82 -1.59
N PRO A 404 7.62 13.95 -1.03
CA PRO A 404 7.65 15.23 -1.75
C PRO A 404 9.08 15.71 -2.02
N LEU A 405 10.03 15.42 -1.12
CA LEU A 405 11.44 15.77 -1.33
C LEU A 405 12.06 15.02 -2.51
N LEU A 406 11.77 13.72 -2.66
CA LEU A 406 12.24 12.91 -3.77
C LEU A 406 11.65 13.42 -5.09
N GLU A 407 10.37 13.76 -5.12
CA GLU A 407 9.68 14.22 -6.32
C GLU A 407 10.01 15.65 -6.75
N MET A 408 10.17 16.57 -5.80
CA MET A 408 10.42 17.98 -6.09
C MET A 408 11.90 18.29 -6.29
N LEU A 409 12.79 17.58 -5.58
CA LEU A 409 14.21 17.88 -5.57
C LEU A 409 15.03 16.79 -6.27
N VAL A 410 14.92 15.54 -5.83
CA VAL A 410 15.86 14.47 -6.22
C VAL A 410 15.64 14.00 -7.66
N TYR A 411 14.42 13.60 -8.04
CA TYR A 411 14.15 13.13 -9.39
C TYR A 411 14.36 14.22 -10.46
N PRO A 412 13.94 15.49 -10.26
CA PRO A 412 14.25 16.56 -11.20
C PRO A 412 15.76 16.84 -11.30
N ALA A 413 16.51 16.80 -10.20
CA ALA A 413 17.96 16.98 -10.22
C ALA A 413 18.67 15.85 -11.00
N LEU A 414 18.26 14.60 -10.78
CA LEU A 414 18.78 13.44 -11.51
C LEU A 414 18.46 13.51 -13.00
N ARG A 415 17.24 13.95 -13.36
CA ARG A 415 16.85 14.19 -14.75
C ARG A 415 17.66 15.31 -15.39
N LYS A 416 17.96 16.39 -14.67
CA LYS A 416 18.90 17.44 -15.13
C LYS A 416 20.31 16.90 -15.33
N ALA A 417 20.72 15.91 -14.55
CA ALA A 417 21.99 15.19 -14.73
C ALA A 417 21.95 14.10 -15.82
N GLY A 418 20.83 13.92 -16.54
CA GLY A 418 20.67 12.93 -17.60
C GLY A 418 20.46 11.49 -17.11
N ILE A 419 20.24 11.28 -15.81
CA ILE A 419 20.06 9.95 -15.21
C ILE A 419 18.55 9.71 -15.02
N LYS A 420 17.97 8.83 -15.84
CA LYS A 420 16.60 8.33 -15.64
C LYS A 420 16.65 7.07 -14.76
N ILE A 421 16.12 7.15 -13.53
CA ILE A 421 16.02 5.97 -12.66
C ILE A 421 14.77 5.17 -13.05
N ARG A 422 15.01 4.03 -13.72
CA ARG A 422 14.00 3.06 -14.14
C ARG A 422 13.46 2.21 -12.98
N PRO A 423 12.29 1.58 -13.11
CA PRO A 423 11.66 0.80 -12.03
C PRO A 423 12.57 -0.26 -11.40
N ILE A 424 13.29 -1.06 -12.19
CA ILE A 424 14.19 -2.10 -11.66
C ILE A 424 15.34 -1.50 -10.84
N ALA A 425 15.84 -0.33 -11.23
CA ALA A 425 16.86 0.38 -10.46
C ALA A 425 16.32 0.91 -9.13
N ARG A 426 15.09 1.46 -9.09
CA ARG A 426 14.42 1.90 -7.85
C ARG A 426 14.25 0.71 -6.88
N ILE A 427 13.74 -0.42 -7.38
CA ILE A 427 13.58 -1.66 -6.59
C ILE A 427 14.92 -2.13 -6.01
N THR A 428 15.98 -2.11 -6.82
CA THR A 428 17.34 -2.47 -6.37
C THR A 428 17.81 -1.55 -5.23
N LEU A 429 17.58 -0.24 -5.34
CA LEU A 429 17.91 0.73 -4.29
C LEU A 429 17.13 0.46 -3.00
N GLY A 430 15.86 0.04 -3.08
CA GLY A 430 15.08 -0.33 -1.90
C GLY A 430 15.68 -1.52 -1.14
N PHE A 431 16.20 -2.54 -1.83
CA PHE A 431 16.93 -3.65 -1.17
C PHE A 431 18.23 -3.18 -0.50
N VAL A 432 18.89 -2.16 -1.05
CA VAL A 432 20.08 -1.55 -0.42
C VAL A 432 19.68 -0.78 0.84
N TRP A 433 18.62 0.04 0.79
CA TRP A 433 18.12 0.78 1.94
C TRP A 433 17.68 -0.13 3.08
N ILE A 434 16.96 -1.22 2.80
CA ILE A 434 16.56 -2.15 3.87
C ILE A 434 17.78 -2.89 4.46
N SER A 435 18.80 -3.18 3.66
CA SER A 435 20.06 -3.76 4.16
C SER A 435 20.79 -2.78 5.08
N MET A 436 20.88 -1.50 4.72
CA MET A 436 21.45 -0.45 5.57
C MET A 436 20.65 -0.25 6.86
N CYS A 437 19.32 -0.30 6.78
CA CYS A 437 18.43 -0.27 7.93
C CYS A 437 18.79 -1.37 8.95
N LEU A 438 18.82 -2.62 8.50
CA LEU A 438 19.08 -3.76 9.37
C LEU A 438 20.53 -3.79 9.85
N GLY A 439 21.48 -3.35 9.02
CA GLY A 439 22.87 -3.13 9.44
C GLY A 439 22.98 -2.11 10.57
N TYR A 440 22.25 -0.99 10.48
CA TYR A 440 22.17 0.00 11.55
C TYR A 440 21.46 -0.54 12.79
N ALA A 441 20.35 -1.27 12.64
CA ALA A 441 19.64 -1.90 13.75
C ALA A 441 20.53 -2.92 14.50
N ALA A 442 21.40 -3.65 13.81
CA ALA A 442 22.40 -4.52 14.41
C ALA A 442 23.44 -3.74 15.23
N ILE A 443 23.87 -2.57 14.75
CA ILE A 443 24.76 -1.67 15.51
C ILE A 443 24.05 -1.19 16.79
N VAL A 444 22.78 -0.78 16.68
CA VAL A 444 21.98 -0.39 17.86
C VAL A 444 21.85 -1.55 18.85
N GLN A 445 21.56 -2.76 18.38
CA GLN A 445 21.50 -3.94 19.26
C GLN A 445 22.85 -4.21 19.95
N HIS A 446 23.95 -4.06 19.22
CA HIS A 446 25.29 -4.21 19.80
C HIS A 446 25.57 -3.14 20.88
N LEU A 447 25.13 -1.90 20.67
CA LEU A 447 25.23 -0.84 21.68
C LEU A 447 24.39 -1.18 22.93
N ILE A 448 23.18 -1.72 22.75
CA ILE A 448 22.33 -2.17 23.85
C ILE A 448 23.03 -3.28 24.65
N TYR A 449 23.60 -4.28 23.98
CA TYR A 449 24.30 -5.38 24.66
C TYR A 449 25.61 -4.99 25.34
N ASN A 450 26.19 -3.85 24.99
CA ASN A 450 27.39 -3.31 25.62
C ASN A 450 27.09 -2.28 26.73
N ALA A 451 25.84 -1.86 26.87
CA ALA A 451 25.40 -0.93 27.90
C ALA A 451 24.92 -1.70 29.16
N GLY A 452 25.27 -1.20 30.34
CA GLY A 452 24.69 -1.68 31.60
C GLY A 452 23.20 -1.28 31.75
N PRO A 453 22.45 -1.90 32.68
CA PRO A 453 22.94 -2.78 33.74
C PRO A 453 23.04 -4.26 33.35
N CYS A 454 22.31 -4.73 32.33
CA CYS A 454 22.18 -6.17 32.05
C CYS A 454 22.93 -6.69 30.81
N TYR A 455 23.60 -5.83 30.04
CA TYR A 455 24.41 -6.22 28.88
C TYR A 455 23.66 -7.18 27.94
N LYS A 456 24.15 -8.43 27.79
CA LYS A 456 23.64 -9.45 26.86
C LYS A 456 22.28 -10.07 27.22
N SER A 457 21.76 -9.79 28.42
CA SER A 457 20.45 -10.26 28.87
C SER A 457 19.60 -9.08 29.35
N PRO A 458 19.20 -8.16 28.44
CA PRO A 458 18.39 -7.00 28.81
C PRO A 458 17.15 -7.42 29.61
N LEU A 459 16.79 -6.64 30.64
CA LEU A 459 15.60 -6.86 31.49
C LEU A 459 15.60 -8.11 32.39
N GLU A 460 16.48 -9.09 32.16
CA GLU A 460 16.50 -10.38 32.88
C GLU A 460 17.51 -10.46 34.02
N CYS A 461 18.36 -9.43 34.22
CA CYS A 461 19.38 -9.47 35.27
C CYS A 461 18.88 -8.96 36.62
N ASP A 462 19.48 -9.42 37.72
CA ASP A 462 19.15 -8.96 39.08
C ASP A 462 19.30 -7.43 39.23
N ALA A 463 20.20 -6.81 38.46
CA ALA A 463 20.42 -5.37 38.45
C ALA A 463 19.37 -4.59 37.62
N ALA A 464 18.53 -5.25 36.82
CA ALA A 464 17.36 -4.62 36.22
C ALA A 464 16.24 -4.43 37.24
N ASN A 465 16.13 -5.27 38.27
CA ASN A 465 15.07 -5.14 39.25
C ASN A 465 15.46 -4.18 40.38
N VAL A 466 15.11 -2.90 40.22
CA VAL A 466 15.32 -1.87 41.24
C VAL A 466 13.94 -1.38 41.69
N ASP A 467 13.65 -1.52 42.98
CA ASP A 467 12.39 -1.12 43.61
C ASP A 467 11.13 -1.73 42.96
N GLY A 468 11.23 -2.97 42.46
CA GLY A 468 10.12 -3.67 41.83
C GLY A 468 9.78 -3.19 40.41
N LYS A 469 10.68 -2.40 39.79
CA LYS A 469 10.59 -1.96 38.40
C LYS A 469 11.78 -2.49 37.60
N THR A 470 11.51 -2.92 36.38
CA THR A 470 12.54 -3.43 35.46
C THR A 470 13.20 -2.26 34.72
N LEU A 471 14.46 -1.98 35.03
CA LEU A 471 15.27 -0.95 34.38
C LEU A 471 15.83 -1.47 33.05
N PRO A 472 15.57 -0.78 31.92
CA PRO A 472 16.19 -1.10 30.64
C PRO A 472 17.66 -0.69 30.61
N ASN A 473 18.38 -1.11 29.55
CA ASN A 473 19.79 -0.74 29.39
C ASN A 473 19.93 0.77 29.09
N ASN A 474 21.09 1.32 29.47
CA ASN A 474 21.40 2.76 29.40
C ASN A 474 21.70 3.26 27.98
N VAL A 475 20.75 3.06 27.06
CA VAL A 475 20.78 3.58 25.69
C VAL A 475 19.51 4.39 25.45
N HIS A 476 19.65 5.59 24.90
CA HIS A 476 18.49 6.43 24.62
C HIS A 476 17.72 5.89 23.41
N ILE A 477 16.39 5.75 23.53
CA ILE A 477 15.50 5.25 22.46
C ILE A 477 15.64 5.98 21.10
N ALA A 478 15.99 7.28 21.10
CA ALA A 478 16.17 8.09 19.90
C ALA A 478 17.29 7.58 18.98
N VAL A 479 18.24 6.79 19.49
CA VAL A 479 19.30 6.17 18.69
C VAL A 479 18.70 5.21 17.65
N GLN A 480 17.49 4.69 17.86
CA GLN A 480 16.81 3.81 16.91
C GLN A 480 16.08 4.56 15.79
N ALA A 481 15.80 5.86 15.94
CA ALA A 481 15.02 6.64 14.95
C ALA A 481 15.58 6.55 13.51
N PRO A 482 16.90 6.59 13.26
CA PRO A 482 17.44 6.43 11.91
C PRO A 482 17.11 5.09 11.25
N ALA A 483 16.92 4.01 12.04
CA ALA A 483 16.50 2.71 11.49
C ALA A 483 15.12 2.83 10.84
N TYR A 484 14.15 3.43 11.53
CA TYR A 484 12.80 3.68 11.00
C TYR A 484 12.82 4.61 9.78
N VAL A 485 13.70 5.61 9.75
CA VAL A 485 13.87 6.47 8.57
C VAL A 485 14.37 5.68 7.35
N PHE A 486 15.32 4.76 7.56
CA PHE A 486 15.81 3.89 6.49
C PHE A 486 14.76 2.89 6.01
N VAL A 487 13.88 2.38 6.88
CA VAL A 487 12.72 1.58 6.48
C VAL A 487 11.81 2.38 5.55
N GLY A 488 11.41 3.59 5.95
CA GLY A 488 10.51 4.43 5.16
C GLY A 488 11.12 4.81 3.80
N LEU A 489 12.42 5.12 3.75
CA LEU A 489 13.13 5.32 2.48
C LEU A 489 13.12 4.05 1.61
N ALA A 490 13.37 2.89 2.20
CA ALA A 490 13.33 1.63 1.48
C ALA A 490 11.95 1.37 0.88
N GLU A 491 10.89 1.61 1.66
CA GLU A 491 9.49 1.45 1.24
C GLU A 491 9.15 2.33 0.04
N ILE A 492 9.53 3.61 0.05
CA ILE A 492 9.29 4.53 -1.08
C ILE A 492 9.93 3.99 -2.37
N PHE A 493 11.13 3.42 -2.30
CA PHE A 493 11.84 2.94 -3.49
C PHE A 493 11.35 1.60 -4.03
N ILE A 494 10.82 0.71 -3.19
CA ILE A 494 10.48 -0.66 -3.60
C ILE A 494 8.99 -0.98 -3.55
N SER A 495 8.25 -0.46 -2.57
CA SER A 495 6.83 -0.75 -2.40
C SER A 495 6.02 0.00 -3.45
N VAL A 496 6.23 1.32 -3.55
CA VAL A 496 5.61 2.19 -4.55
C VAL A 496 5.92 1.68 -5.96
N THR A 497 7.21 1.45 -6.26
CA THR A 497 7.61 0.98 -7.59
C THR A 497 7.14 -0.45 -7.89
N GLY A 498 7.09 -1.33 -6.88
CA GLY A 498 6.64 -2.70 -7.07
C GLY A 498 5.17 -2.80 -7.48
N LEU A 499 4.38 -1.87 -6.97
CA LEU A 499 2.99 -1.73 -7.33
C LEU A 499 2.78 -1.08 -8.68
N GLU A 500 3.51 -0.01 -8.97
CA GLU A 500 3.51 0.63 -10.27
C GLU A 500 3.85 -0.40 -11.35
N TYR A 501 4.85 -1.24 -11.07
CA TYR A 501 5.24 -2.34 -11.92
C TYR A 501 4.16 -3.44 -12.00
N ALA A 502 3.44 -3.75 -10.92
CA ALA A 502 2.33 -4.71 -10.96
C ALA A 502 1.16 -4.23 -11.81
N TYR A 503 0.84 -2.94 -11.70
CA TYR A 503 -0.26 -2.32 -12.41
C TYR A 503 0.05 -2.18 -13.90
N THR A 504 1.19 -1.57 -14.23
CA THR A 504 1.60 -1.33 -15.62
C THR A 504 1.79 -2.64 -16.38
N LYS A 505 2.11 -3.76 -15.71
CA LYS A 505 2.26 -5.06 -16.38
C LYS A 505 1.01 -5.94 -16.36
N ALA A 506 -0.09 -5.48 -15.77
CA ALA A 506 -1.33 -6.24 -15.68
C ALA A 506 -2.29 -5.96 -16.85
N PRO A 507 -2.99 -7.01 -17.37
CA PRO A 507 -4.12 -6.84 -18.28
C PRO A 507 -5.19 -5.91 -17.69
N PRO A 508 -5.88 -5.05 -18.47
CA PRO A 508 -6.95 -4.20 -17.98
C PRO A 508 -8.05 -4.96 -17.23
N SER A 509 -8.33 -6.18 -17.67
CA SER A 509 -9.34 -7.09 -17.10
C SER A 509 -8.90 -7.80 -15.81
N MET A 510 -7.60 -7.77 -15.47
CA MET A 510 -7.00 -8.50 -14.35
C MET A 510 -6.13 -7.64 -13.43
N LYS A 511 -6.14 -6.31 -13.57
CA LYS A 511 -5.38 -5.36 -12.75
C LYS A 511 -5.50 -5.65 -11.24
N SER A 512 -6.73 -5.75 -10.73
CA SER A 512 -7.00 -6.06 -9.31
C SER A 512 -6.39 -7.39 -8.87
N PHE A 513 -6.39 -8.40 -9.74
CA PHE A 513 -5.87 -9.72 -9.43
C PHE A 513 -4.32 -9.72 -9.38
N VAL A 514 -3.65 -9.14 -10.37
CA VAL A 514 -2.17 -9.06 -10.39
C VAL A 514 -1.65 -8.23 -9.21
N GLN A 515 -2.31 -7.12 -8.87
CA GLN A 515 -1.99 -6.38 -7.65
C GLN A 515 -2.23 -7.19 -6.37
N SER A 516 -3.26 -8.04 -6.32
CA SER A 516 -3.46 -8.95 -5.19
C SER A 516 -2.34 -10.00 -5.08
N LEU A 517 -1.79 -10.48 -6.19
CA LEU A 517 -0.59 -11.33 -6.21
C LEU A 517 0.65 -10.59 -5.71
N TYR A 518 0.81 -9.30 -6.04
CA TYR A 518 1.87 -8.48 -5.46
C TYR A 518 1.73 -8.40 -3.94
N LEU A 519 0.54 -8.06 -3.43
CA LEU A 519 0.28 -7.97 -1.99
C LEU A 519 0.52 -9.30 -1.27
N PHE A 520 0.20 -10.40 -1.94
CA PHE A 520 0.45 -11.75 -1.45
C PHE A 520 1.94 -12.04 -1.24
N THR A 521 2.86 -11.33 -1.90
CA THR A 521 4.30 -11.44 -1.59
C THR A 521 4.64 -11.04 -0.15
N ASN A 522 3.87 -10.13 0.45
CA ASN A 522 4.01 -9.75 1.86
C ASN A 522 3.68 -10.94 2.77
N ALA A 523 2.64 -11.71 2.45
CA ALA A 523 2.33 -12.94 3.18
C ALA A 523 3.50 -13.94 3.15
N PHE A 524 4.17 -14.13 2.01
CA PHE A 524 5.39 -14.95 1.98
C PHE A 524 6.51 -14.37 2.82
N GLY A 525 6.67 -13.03 2.84
CA GLY A 525 7.59 -12.35 3.74
C GLY A 525 7.31 -12.67 5.21
N SER A 526 6.06 -12.51 5.65
CA SER A 526 5.64 -12.86 7.01
C SER A 526 5.86 -14.35 7.33
N ALA A 527 5.61 -15.26 6.38
CA ALA A 527 5.84 -16.69 6.57
C ALA A 527 7.33 -17.04 6.70
N ILE A 528 8.21 -16.36 5.95
CA ILE A 528 9.67 -16.50 6.11
C ILE A 528 10.11 -15.92 7.45
N SER A 529 9.60 -14.74 7.84
CA SER A 529 9.86 -14.16 9.16
C SER A 529 9.42 -15.09 10.29
N GLU A 530 8.31 -15.80 10.13
CA GLU A 530 7.82 -16.78 11.12
C GLU A 530 8.83 -17.92 11.30
N ALA A 531 9.41 -18.42 10.21
CA ALA A 531 10.47 -19.43 10.28
C ALA A 531 11.72 -18.92 11.02
N LEU A 532 11.96 -17.60 11.03
CA LEU A 532 13.08 -16.95 11.71
C LEU A 532 12.78 -16.56 13.16
N VAL A 533 11.54 -16.71 13.66
CA VAL A 533 11.15 -16.38 15.05
C VAL A 533 11.97 -17.11 16.10
N SER A 534 12.51 -18.30 15.77
CA SER A 534 13.43 -19.03 16.66
C SER A 534 14.70 -18.26 17.02
N VAL A 535 15.10 -17.32 16.16
CA VAL A 535 16.29 -16.45 16.28
C VAL A 535 15.93 -15.05 16.80
N SER A 536 14.63 -14.72 16.91
CA SER A 536 14.10 -13.46 17.46
C SER A 536 14.08 -13.47 19.00
N LYS A 537 15.21 -13.76 19.62
CA LYS A 537 15.40 -13.77 21.08
C LYS A 537 16.77 -13.22 21.44
N ASP A 538 16.94 -12.70 22.65
CA ASP A 538 18.28 -12.32 23.12
C ASP A 538 19.16 -13.57 23.35
N PRO A 539 20.46 -13.54 23.01
CA PRO A 539 21.24 -12.49 22.35
C PRO A 539 21.29 -12.60 20.80
N GLU A 540 20.39 -13.38 20.20
CA GLU A 540 20.42 -13.78 18.78
C GLU A 540 19.90 -12.70 17.81
N PHE A 541 19.30 -11.60 18.30
CA PHE A 541 18.83 -10.48 17.46
C PHE A 541 19.89 -9.93 16.51
N ILE A 542 21.16 -9.88 16.93
CA ILE A 542 22.27 -9.43 16.05
C ILE A 542 22.41 -10.35 14.83
N TRP A 543 22.31 -11.66 15.01
CA TRP A 543 22.41 -12.64 13.92
C TRP A 543 21.22 -12.52 12.96
N MET A 544 20.03 -12.30 13.51
CA MET A 544 18.84 -12.06 12.69
C MET A 544 19.00 -10.79 11.84
N TYR A 545 19.37 -9.65 12.45
CA TYR A 545 19.54 -8.39 11.71
C TYR A 545 20.64 -8.49 10.66
N THR A 546 21.82 -9.02 11.01
CA THR A 546 22.94 -9.15 10.08
C THR A 546 22.69 -10.18 8.97
N GLY A 547 22.04 -11.30 9.30
CA GLY A 547 21.68 -12.34 8.35
C GLY A 547 20.68 -11.84 7.30
N VAL A 548 19.62 -11.15 7.74
CA VAL A 548 18.64 -10.56 6.83
C VAL A 548 19.27 -9.39 6.05
N ALA A 549 20.09 -8.54 6.66
CA ALA A 549 20.82 -7.48 5.95
C ALA A 549 21.70 -8.03 4.82
N GLY A 550 22.43 -9.12 5.09
CA GLY A 550 23.25 -9.84 4.12
C GLY A 550 22.42 -10.45 2.99
N ALA A 551 21.28 -11.07 3.32
CA ALA A 551 20.37 -11.61 2.32
C ALA A 551 19.79 -10.49 1.43
N SER A 552 19.41 -9.35 1.99
CA SER A 552 18.88 -8.20 1.23
C SER A 552 19.92 -7.61 0.27
N ILE A 553 21.19 -7.45 0.69
CA ILE A 553 22.20 -6.88 -0.21
C ILE A 553 22.59 -7.85 -1.33
N VAL A 554 22.71 -9.15 -1.03
CA VAL A 554 22.93 -10.18 -2.05
C VAL A 554 21.76 -10.20 -3.03
N THR A 555 20.54 -10.08 -2.52
CA THR A 555 19.33 -9.99 -3.35
C THR A 555 19.37 -8.76 -4.24
N ALA A 556 19.82 -7.60 -3.76
CA ALA A 556 19.96 -6.40 -4.59
C ALA A 556 20.85 -6.66 -5.82
N PHE A 557 22.03 -7.26 -5.62
CA PHE A 557 22.95 -7.57 -6.71
C PHE A 557 22.40 -8.62 -7.68
N VAL A 558 21.82 -9.71 -7.14
CA VAL A 558 21.22 -10.79 -7.96
C VAL A 558 20.02 -10.26 -8.75
N PHE A 559 19.15 -9.49 -8.12
CA PHE A 559 17.97 -8.89 -8.74
C PHE A 559 18.37 -7.97 -9.89
N PHE A 560 19.33 -7.08 -9.67
CA PHE A 560 19.85 -6.20 -10.71
C PHE A 560 20.46 -7.00 -11.87
N ALA A 561 21.30 -7.99 -11.58
CA ALA A 561 21.91 -8.83 -12.62
C ALA A 561 20.88 -9.62 -13.44
N LEU A 562 19.79 -10.07 -12.83
CA LEU A 562 18.75 -10.83 -13.52
C LEU A 562 17.78 -9.95 -14.30
N PHE A 563 17.39 -8.77 -13.79
CA PHE A 563 16.27 -8.00 -14.36
C PHE A 563 16.66 -6.68 -15.01
N HIS A 564 17.92 -6.25 -15.01
CA HIS A 564 18.31 -4.99 -15.69
C HIS A 564 17.95 -4.96 -17.20
N HIS A 565 17.74 -6.12 -17.82
CA HIS A 565 17.33 -6.21 -19.22
C HIS A 565 15.82 -6.04 -19.43
N TYR A 566 15.00 -6.28 -18.39
CA TYR A 566 13.55 -6.08 -18.45
C TYR A 566 13.19 -4.60 -18.64
N ASP A 567 14.02 -3.69 -18.11
CA ASP A 567 13.94 -2.26 -18.34
C ASP A 567 13.93 -1.89 -19.85
N LYS A 568 14.55 -2.69 -20.73
CA LYS A 568 14.56 -2.43 -22.19
C LYS A 568 13.28 -2.91 -22.90
N ILE A 569 12.58 -3.88 -22.30
CA ILE A 569 11.36 -4.49 -22.84
C ILE A 569 10.11 -3.70 -22.38
N GLU A 570 10.30 -2.81 -21.40
CA GLU A 570 9.26 -1.93 -20.89
C GLU A 570 8.69 -1.00 -21.97
N ASP A 571 9.54 -0.42 -22.80
CA ASP A 571 9.14 0.49 -23.88
C ASP A 571 8.22 -0.21 -24.91
N GLU A 572 8.51 -1.48 -25.26
CA GLU A 572 7.67 -2.31 -26.15
C GLU A 572 6.32 -2.68 -25.53
N SER A 573 6.23 -2.71 -24.19
CA SER A 573 5.00 -3.11 -23.50
C SER A 573 3.93 -2.03 -23.50
N PHE A 574 4.33 -0.74 -23.59
CA PHE A 574 3.39 0.38 -23.69
C PHE A 574 2.71 0.48 -25.06
N GLU A 575 3.34 -0.07 -26.11
CA GLU A 575 2.74 -0.11 -27.46
C GLU A 575 1.54 -1.08 -27.51
N LEU A 576 1.59 -2.20 -26.81
CA LEU A 576 0.49 -3.18 -26.70
C LEU A 576 -0.77 -2.58 -26.04
N ASP A 577 -0.61 -1.71 -25.04
CA ASP A 577 -1.76 -1.10 -24.33
C ASP A 577 -2.51 -0.06 -25.20
N ARG A 578 -1.86 0.51 -26.22
CA ARG A 578 -2.50 1.43 -27.18
C ARG A 578 -3.48 0.72 -28.12
N GLU A 579 -3.34 -0.58 -28.31
CA GLU A 579 -4.18 -1.38 -29.21
C GLU A 579 -5.40 -2.01 -28.50
N ALA A 580 -5.55 -1.79 -27.18
CA ALA A 580 -6.63 -2.39 -26.40
C ALA A 580 -8.01 -1.75 -26.71
N PRO A 581 -9.08 -2.54 -26.94
CA PRO A 581 -10.42 -2.01 -27.12
C PRO A 581 -10.96 -1.40 -25.82
N VAL A 582 -11.47 -0.18 -25.90
CA VAL A 582 -12.10 0.54 -24.80
C VAL A 582 -13.44 -0.14 -24.46
N LEU A 583 -13.59 -0.61 -23.22
CA LEU A 583 -14.84 -1.22 -22.75
C LEU A 583 -15.93 -0.12 -22.60
N PRO A 584 -17.11 -0.28 -23.22
CA PRO A 584 -18.18 0.70 -23.10
C PRO A 584 -18.83 0.66 -21.71
N PRO A 585 -19.33 1.80 -21.20
CA PRO A 585 -20.06 1.89 -19.94
C PRO A 585 -21.44 1.21 -20.02
N THR A 586 -21.89 0.61 -18.91
CA THR A 586 -23.10 -0.23 -18.82
C THR A 586 -24.40 0.45 -19.27
N LYS A 587 -24.47 1.80 -19.25
CA LYS A 587 -25.66 2.53 -19.74
C LYS A 587 -25.89 2.36 -21.24
N GLU A 588 -24.83 2.08 -22.02
CA GLU A 588 -24.96 1.79 -23.45
C GLU A 588 -25.40 0.34 -23.68
N VAL A 589 -24.93 -0.59 -22.84
CA VAL A 589 -25.31 -2.01 -22.91
C VAL A 589 -26.76 -2.25 -22.48
N GLU A 590 -27.24 -1.51 -21.46
CA GLU A 590 -28.66 -1.55 -21.06
C GLU A 590 -29.55 -0.83 -22.08
N ALA A 591 -29.08 0.28 -22.68
CA ALA A 591 -29.82 0.95 -23.75
C ALA A 591 -29.91 0.10 -25.04
N GLU A 592 -28.88 -0.69 -25.37
CA GLU A 592 -28.91 -1.64 -26.49
C GLU A 592 -29.69 -2.93 -26.18
N ALA A 593 -29.78 -3.33 -24.91
CA ALA A 593 -30.59 -4.46 -24.47
C ALA A 593 -32.08 -4.11 -24.32
N ASP A 594 -32.41 -2.85 -24.02
CA ASP A 594 -33.79 -2.34 -24.01
C ASP A 594 -34.25 -1.86 -25.41
N ALA A 595 -33.33 -1.74 -26.38
CA ALA A 595 -33.61 -1.39 -27.78
C ALA A 595 -33.67 -2.60 -28.74
N ASN A 596 -33.40 -3.82 -28.25
CA ASN A 596 -33.62 -5.10 -28.95
C ASN A 596 -34.72 -5.89 -28.24
#